data_AF-A0A351SXK2-F1
#
_entry.id   AF-A0A351SXK2-F1
#
_cell.length_a   1.000
_cell.length_b   1.000
_cell.length_c   1.000
_cell.angle_alpha   90.00
_cell.angle_beta   90.00
_cell.angle_gamma   90.00
#
_symmetry.space_group_name_H-M   'P 1'
#
loop_
_entity.id
_entity.type
_entity.pdbx_description
1 polymer ?
#
loop_
_entity_poly.entity_id
_entity_poly.type
_entity_poly.pdbx_seq_one_letter_code
_entity_poly.pdbx_strand_id
1 'polypeptide(L)'
;MIHHPELERRLRERHGNNINEARLRMAEVPEGAELLGEGTLYAPVVKLRNIYIFPGIPKILHERFQVIKEGFRDAPFYLKVVYVKEGEGVIASILNNLLAGFPELLLGSYPVLDNSDYKVKVTLESKDMRYLEQAFQKLLTTLPEGAIHRIEGN
;
A
#
# COMPACT_ATOMS: atom_id res chain seq x y z
N MET A 1 24.43 -18.98 -7.70
CA MET A 1 24.66 -18.12 -6.51
C MET A 1 26.06 -17.54 -6.65
N ILE A 2 26.27 -16.32 -6.18
CA ILE A 2 27.58 -15.66 -6.16
C ILE A 2 27.95 -15.30 -4.72
N HIS A 3 29.24 -15.30 -4.42
CA HIS A 3 29.75 -14.76 -3.16
C HIS A 3 29.87 -13.23 -3.30
N HIS A 4 29.07 -12.47 -2.56
CA HIS A 4 29.01 -11.03 -2.71
C HIS A 4 30.10 -10.34 -1.87
N PRO A 5 31.11 -9.70 -2.49
CA PRO A 5 32.30 -9.20 -1.78
C PRO A 5 31.96 -8.15 -0.72
N GLU A 6 30.99 -7.28 -0.99
CA GLU A 6 30.55 -6.26 -0.02
C GLU A 6 29.82 -6.85 1.21
N LEU A 7 29.08 -7.96 1.03
CA LEU A 7 28.46 -8.65 2.18
C LEU A 7 29.52 -9.32 3.04
N GLU A 8 30.47 -9.99 2.38
CA GLU A 8 31.60 -10.63 3.06
C GLU A 8 32.38 -9.61 3.89
N ARG A 9 32.73 -8.45 3.30
CA ARG A 9 33.41 -7.35 3.99
C ARG A 9 32.65 -6.92 5.24
N ARG A 10 31.34 -6.64 5.13
CA ARG A 10 30.50 -6.23 6.27
C ARG A 10 30.38 -7.30 7.35
N LEU A 11 30.33 -8.57 6.96
CA LEU A 11 30.28 -9.69 7.91
C LEU A 11 31.59 -9.83 8.68
N ARG A 12 32.73 -9.69 7.99
CA ARG A 12 34.06 -9.69 8.61
C ARG A 12 34.24 -8.51 9.55
N GLU A 13 33.82 -7.31 9.16
CA GLU A 13 33.86 -6.11 10.02
C GLU A 13 33.02 -6.28 11.28
N ARG A 14 31.83 -6.87 11.17
CA ARG A 14 30.95 -7.09 12.32
C ARG A 14 31.45 -8.17 13.28
N HIS A 15 31.84 -9.31 12.73
CA HIS A 15 32.12 -10.48 13.54
C HIS A 15 33.59 -10.58 13.94
N GLY A 16 34.48 -9.86 13.26
CA GLY A 16 35.92 -9.88 13.52
C GLY A 16 36.44 -11.31 13.61
N ASN A 17 37.11 -11.63 14.71
CA ASN A 17 37.67 -12.95 14.98
C ASN A 17 36.63 -14.06 15.18
N ASN A 18 35.35 -13.72 15.37
CA ASN A 18 34.26 -14.68 15.50
C ASN A 18 33.66 -15.08 14.15
N ILE A 19 34.19 -14.62 13.01
CA ILE A 19 33.68 -15.04 11.70
C ILE A 19 33.83 -16.56 11.51
N ASN A 20 32.84 -17.21 10.90
CA ASN A 20 32.87 -18.65 10.59
C ASN A 20 32.21 -18.93 9.23
N GLU A 21 32.32 -20.16 8.73
CA GLU A 21 31.76 -20.55 7.42
C GLU A 21 30.24 -20.34 7.34
N ALA A 22 29.51 -20.64 8.41
CA ALA A 22 28.07 -20.42 8.46
C ALA A 22 27.68 -18.94 8.29
N ARG A 23 28.46 -18.02 8.88
CA ARG A 23 28.29 -16.58 8.72
C ARG A 23 28.72 -16.11 7.33
N LEU A 24 29.80 -16.68 6.76
CA LEU A 24 30.24 -16.35 5.40
C LEU A 24 29.24 -16.80 4.33
N ARG A 25 28.48 -17.89 4.55
CA ARG A 25 27.36 -18.28 3.68
C ARG A 25 26.27 -17.21 3.56
N MET A 26 26.16 -16.29 4.52
CA MET A 26 25.24 -15.16 4.41
C MET A 26 25.66 -14.12 3.36
N ALA A 27 26.90 -14.21 2.83
CA ALA A 27 27.33 -13.44 1.67
C ALA A 27 26.97 -14.10 0.33
N GLU A 28 26.41 -15.31 0.34
CA GLU A 28 25.93 -15.96 -0.88
C GLU A 28 24.55 -15.42 -1.25
N VAL A 29 24.47 -14.84 -2.45
CA VAL A 29 23.22 -14.26 -3.00
C VAL A 29 23.00 -14.73 -4.44
N PRO A 30 21.77 -14.64 -4.97
CA PRO A 30 21.53 -14.86 -6.40
C PRO A 30 22.40 -13.93 -7.26
N GLU A 31 22.83 -14.44 -8.40
CA GLU A 31 23.54 -13.61 -9.38
C GLU A 31 22.62 -12.49 -9.90
N GLY A 32 23.15 -11.27 -10.03
CA GLY A 32 22.39 -10.09 -10.42
C GLY A 32 21.49 -9.51 -9.32
N ALA A 33 21.65 -9.96 -8.07
CA ALA A 33 20.93 -9.35 -6.95
C ALA A 33 21.49 -7.98 -6.56
N GLU A 34 20.59 -7.05 -6.24
CA GLU A 34 20.89 -5.74 -5.68
C GLU A 34 20.82 -5.80 -4.14
N LEU A 35 21.70 -5.09 -3.45
CA LEU A 35 21.64 -4.94 -1.99
C LEU A 35 21.03 -3.58 -1.64
N LEU A 36 19.86 -3.58 -1.01
CA LEU A 36 19.17 -2.37 -0.59
C LEU A 36 19.35 -2.09 0.91
N GLY A 37 19.32 -0.81 1.28
CA GLY A 37 19.45 -0.36 2.66
C GLY A 37 20.89 -0.23 3.12
N GLU A 38 21.66 0.63 2.44
CA GLU A 38 23.03 1.01 2.81
C GLU A 38 23.08 1.67 4.20
N GLY A 39 24.21 1.48 4.93
CA GLY A 39 24.43 2.01 6.29
C GLY A 39 24.82 0.94 7.33
N THR A 40 25.06 1.37 8.58
CA THR A 40 25.51 0.58 9.76
C THR A 40 24.55 -0.54 10.22
N LEU A 41 23.50 -0.82 9.47
CA LEU A 41 22.42 -1.70 9.86
C LEU A 41 22.78 -3.19 9.60
N TYR A 42 22.19 -4.07 10.42
CA TYR A 42 22.61 -5.47 10.58
C TYR A 42 22.49 -6.36 9.33
N ALA A 43 21.46 -6.26 8.48
CA ALA A 43 21.41 -7.08 7.27
C ALA A 43 20.68 -6.36 6.14
N PRO A 44 21.26 -6.22 4.93
CA PRO A 44 20.58 -5.54 3.83
C PRO A 44 19.37 -6.34 3.35
N VAL A 45 18.52 -5.69 2.56
CA VAL A 45 17.48 -6.39 1.80
C VAL A 45 18.10 -6.83 0.47
N VAL A 46 17.98 -8.11 0.14
CA VAL A 46 18.43 -8.62 -1.16
C VAL A 46 17.27 -8.52 -2.13
N LYS A 47 17.45 -7.78 -3.23
CA LYS A 47 16.46 -7.62 -4.29
C LYS A 47 16.91 -8.36 -5.54
N LEU A 48 16.04 -9.18 -6.11
CA LEU A 48 16.23 -9.77 -7.43
C LEU A 48 14.97 -9.50 -8.25
N ARG A 49 15.06 -8.59 -9.23
CA ARG A 49 13.91 -8.11 -10.01
C ARG A 49 12.82 -7.56 -9.06
N ASN A 50 11.65 -8.20 -9.00
CA ASN A 50 10.52 -7.86 -8.13
C ASN A 50 10.46 -8.70 -6.83
N ILE A 51 11.48 -9.50 -6.54
CA ILE A 51 11.57 -10.32 -5.33
C ILE A 51 12.44 -9.61 -4.30
N TYR A 52 11.93 -9.45 -3.08
CA TYR A 52 12.62 -8.82 -1.96
C TYR A 52 12.77 -9.82 -0.82
N ILE A 53 14.01 -10.05 -0.40
CA ILE A 53 14.35 -10.98 0.68
C ILE A 53 14.76 -10.16 1.90
N PHE A 54 13.93 -10.21 2.95
CA PHE A 54 14.17 -9.50 4.20
C PHE A 54 14.85 -10.39 5.24
N PRO A 55 15.55 -9.79 6.22
CA PRO A 55 16.02 -10.51 7.40
C PRO A 55 14.86 -11.09 8.22
N GLY A 56 15.02 -12.29 8.78
CA GLY A 56 13.95 -12.99 9.52
C GLY A 56 13.61 -12.40 10.90
N ILE A 57 14.41 -11.49 11.44
CA ILE A 57 14.15 -10.84 12.74
C ILE A 57 13.16 -9.68 12.51
N PRO A 58 11.96 -9.68 13.12
CA PRO A 58 10.90 -8.70 12.84
C PRO A 58 11.33 -7.24 13.02
N LYS A 59 12.11 -6.94 14.06
CA LYS A 59 12.64 -5.58 14.30
C LYS A 59 13.50 -5.09 13.13
N ILE A 60 14.41 -5.94 12.66
CA ILE A 60 15.32 -5.61 11.55
C ILE A 60 14.50 -5.48 10.26
N LEU A 61 13.55 -6.39 10.01
CA LEU A 61 12.66 -6.30 8.86
C LEU A 61 11.93 -4.96 8.82
N HIS A 62 11.35 -4.52 9.95
CA HIS A 62 10.64 -3.25 10.02
C HIS A 62 11.56 -2.06 9.71
N GLU A 63 12.74 -2.01 10.35
CA GLU A 63 13.75 -0.98 10.08
C GLU A 63 14.15 -0.96 8.60
N ARG A 64 14.33 -2.14 7.99
CA ARG A 64 14.67 -2.24 6.56
C ARG A 64 13.55 -1.80 5.64
N PHE A 65 12.32 -2.20 5.94
CA PHE A 65 11.17 -1.80 5.15
C PHE A 65 11.01 -0.29 5.13
N GLN A 66 11.21 0.40 6.26
CA GLN A 66 11.13 1.87 6.31
C GLN A 66 12.13 2.57 5.37
N VAL A 67 13.32 2.00 5.16
CA VAL A 67 14.34 2.56 4.27
C VAL A 67 13.95 2.41 2.80
N ILE A 68 13.28 1.32 2.43
CA ILE A 68 13.00 1.00 1.02
C ILE A 68 11.53 1.21 0.61
N LYS A 69 10.64 1.57 1.55
CA LYS A 69 9.19 1.71 1.31
C LYS A 69 8.84 2.65 0.16
N GLU A 70 9.62 3.72 -0.05
CA GLU A 70 9.38 4.68 -1.14
C GLU A 70 9.57 4.04 -2.52
N GLY A 71 10.39 2.98 -2.62
CA GLY A 71 10.53 2.19 -3.84
C GLY A 71 9.31 1.33 -4.18
N PHE A 72 8.37 1.15 -3.24
CA PHE A 72 7.08 0.50 -3.45
C PHE A 72 5.95 1.50 -3.71
N ARG A 73 6.25 2.80 -3.68
CA ARG A 73 5.24 3.83 -3.86
C ARG A 73 4.79 3.85 -5.31
N ASP A 74 3.51 3.61 -5.51
CA ASP A 74 2.83 3.85 -6.78
C ASP A 74 2.21 5.26 -6.78
N ALA A 75 1.76 5.74 -7.94
CA ALA A 75 1.00 6.98 -8.04
C ALA A 75 -0.17 6.95 -7.03
N PRO A 76 -0.32 7.99 -6.19
CA PRO A 76 -1.34 8.01 -5.15
C PRO A 76 -2.73 7.97 -5.78
N PHE A 77 -3.65 7.26 -5.14
CA PHE A 77 -5.06 7.39 -5.46
C PHE A 77 -5.59 8.74 -4.96
N TYR A 78 -6.40 9.39 -5.79
CA TYR A 78 -7.31 10.44 -5.35
C TYR A 78 -8.49 9.76 -4.65
N LEU A 79 -8.98 10.35 -3.56
CA LEU A 79 -10.05 9.79 -2.73
C LEU A 79 -11.12 10.83 -2.47
N LYS A 80 -12.37 10.48 -2.76
CA LYS A 80 -13.57 11.17 -2.28
C LYS A 80 -14.35 10.25 -1.37
N VAL A 81 -14.88 10.81 -0.29
CA VAL A 81 -15.70 10.09 0.69
C VAL A 81 -17.04 10.80 0.81
N VAL A 82 -18.13 10.05 0.70
CA VAL A 82 -19.50 10.55 0.89
C VAL A 82 -20.14 9.80 2.04
N TYR A 83 -20.61 10.55 3.02
CA TYR A 83 -21.38 10.03 4.15
C TYR A 83 -22.87 10.16 3.82
N VAL A 84 -23.56 9.03 3.77
CA VAL A 84 -24.93 8.93 3.28
C VAL A 84 -25.88 8.52 4.41
N LYS A 85 -26.97 9.26 4.57
CA LYS A 85 -28.03 9.03 5.57
C LYS A 85 -28.93 7.84 5.24
N GLU A 86 -28.99 7.48 3.96
CA GLU A 86 -29.75 6.34 3.48
C GLU A 86 -29.07 5.02 3.78
N GLY A 87 -29.87 3.98 3.99
CA GLY A 87 -29.37 2.62 4.24
C GLY A 87 -28.81 1.99 2.96
N GLU A 88 -27.94 0.99 3.13
CA GLU A 88 -27.25 0.34 2.00
C GLU A 88 -28.21 -0.20 0.93
N GLY A 89 -29.33 -0.82 1.33
CA GLY A 89 -30.31 -1.34 0.38
C GLY A 89 -30.93 -0.29 -0.55
N VAL A 90 -31.00 0.98 -0.12
CA VAL A 90 -31.52 2.09 -0.94
C VAL A 90 -30.50 2.52 -1.98
N ILE A 91 -29.22 2.55 -1.60
CA ILE A 91 -28.15 3.08 -2.46
C ILE A 91 -27.42 2.01 -3.27
N ALA A 92 -27.54 0.73 -2.94
CA ALA A 92 -26.83 -0.37 -3.61
C ALA A 92 -27.01 -0.35 -5.15
N SER A 93 -28.24 -0.20 -5.63
CA SER A 93 -28.53 -0.11 -7.07
C SER A 93 -27.92 1.13 -7.71
N ILE A 94 -27.88 2.26 -6.99
CA ILE A 94 -27.24 3.50 -7.46
C ILE A 94 -25.73 3.29 -7.60
N LEU A 95 -25.09 2.67 -6.60
CA LEU A 95 -23.66 2.37 -6.61
C LEU A 95 -23.28 1.38 -7.73
N ASN A 96 -24.10 0.34 -7.92
CA ASN A 96 -23.89 -0.63 -9.02
C ASN A 96 -24.00 0.04 -10.40
N ASN A 97 -24.99 0.91 -10.59
CA ASN A 97 -25.15 1.66 -11.84
C ASN A 97 -23.99 2.65 -12.07
N LEU A 98 -23.46 3.24 -10.99
CA LEU A 98 -22.28 4.09 -11.07
C LEU A 98 -21.06 3.28 -11.52
N LEU A 99 -20.80 2.11 -10.93
CA LEU A 99 -19.70 1.22 -11.33
C LEU A 99 -19.84 0.75 -12.79
N ALA A 100 -21.05 0.53 -13.28
CA ALA A 100 -21.27 0.19 -14.68
C ALA A 100 -20.86 1.34 -15.64
N GLY A 101 -21.05 2.59 -15.23
CA GLY A 101 -20.61 3.77 -15.99
C GLY A 101 -19.14 4.13 -15.77
N PHE A 102 -18.54 3.68 -14.67
CA PHE A 102 -17.18 3.98 -14.27
C PHE A 102 -16.43 2.69 -13.84
N PRO A 103 -16.11 1.78 -14.78
CA PRO A 103 -15.56 0.46 -14.47
C PRO A 103 -14.16 0.47 -13.83
N GLU A 104 -13.37 1.53 -14.03
CA GLU A 104 -12.05 1.69 -13.40
C GLU A 104 -12.10 2.33 -12.01
N LEU A 105 -13.29 2.71 -11.52
CA LEU A 105 -13.45 3.32 -10.21
C LEU A 105 -13.33 2.25 -9.12
N LEU A 106 -12.48 2.51 -8.13
CA LEU A 106 -12.47 1.72 -6.90
C LEU A 106 -13.53 2.30 -5.96
N LEU A 107 -14.65 1.60 -5.83
CA LEU A 107 -15.78 2.02 -5.00
C LEU A 107 -15.95 1.12 -3.78
N GLY A 108 -16.04 1.71 -2.59
CA GLY A 108 -16.34 1.02 -1.34
C GLY A 108 -17.65 1.50 -0.72
N SER A 109 -18.42 0.58 -0.15
CA SER A 109 -19.63 0.85 0.66
C SER A 109 -19.42 0.24 2.04
N TYR A 110 -19.44 1.09 3.08
CA TYR A 110 -19.21 0.68 4.47
C TYR A 110 -20.38 1.11 5.34
N PRO A 111 -21.38 0.25 5.53
CA PRO A 111 -22.47 0.48 6.48
C PRO A 111 -21.92 0.66 7.89
N VAL A 112 -22.51 1.59 8.64
CA VAL A 112 -22.15 1.86 10.02
C VAL A 112 -23.35 1.56 10.91
N LEU A 113 -23.12 0.70 11.91
CA LEU A 113 -24.10 0.43 12.96
C LEU A 113 -24.05 1.55 14.00
N ASP A 114 -25.20 1.82 14.62
CA ASP A 114 -25.31 2.71 15.79
C ASP A 114 -24.79 4.14 15.58
N ASN A 115 -25.01 4.70 14.38
CA ASN A 115 -24.71 6.09 14.08
C ASN A 115 -25.99 6.86 13.71
N SER A 116 -26.25 7.96 14.42
CA SER A 116 -27.42 8.82 14.20
C SER A 116 -27.32 9.68 12.94
N ASP A 117 -26.11 9.97 12.50
CA ASP A 117 -25.83 11.06 11.55
C ASP A 117 -25.79 10.58 10.10
N TYR A 118 -25.27 9.37 9.88
CA TYR A 118 -25.22 8.71 8.57
C TYR A 118 -25.23 7.19 8.75
N LYS A 119 -25.67 6.47 7.72
CA LYS A 119 -25.79 5.00 7.73
C LYS A 119 -24.73 4.29 6.89
N VAL A 120 -24.22 4.93 5.84
CA VAL A 120 -23.20 4.34 4.96
C VAL A 120 -22.11 5.35 4.65
N LYS A 121 -20.85 4.94 4.80
CA LYS A 121 -19.69 5.65 4.25
C LYS A 121 -19.36 5.06 2.89
N VAL A 122 -19.40 5.89 1.86
CA VAL A 122 -19.05 5.51 0.48
C VAL A 122 -17.68 6.11 0.15
N THR A 123 -16.76 5.31 -0.37
CA THR A 123 -15.44 5.74 -0.85
C THR A 123 -15.36 5.60 -2.36
N LEU A 124 -14.75 6.59 -3.01
CA LEU A 124 -14.50 6.62 -4.45
C LEU A 124 -13.02 6.92 -4.63
N GLU A 125 -12.30 6.00 -5.26
CA GLU A 125 -10.86 6.08 -5.48
C GLU A 125 -10.51 5.91 -6.96
N SER A 126 -9.58 6.72 -7.46
CA SER A 126 -9.01 6.56 -8.80
C SER A 126 -7.60 7.14 -8.87
N LYS A 127 -6.78 6.64 -9.81
CA LYS A 127 -5.49 7.25 -10.18
C LYS A 127 -5.66 8.48 -11.08
N ASP A 128 -6.84 8.70 -11.67
CA ASP A 128 -7.15 9.87 -12.48
C ASP A 128 -8.14 10.79 -11.74
N MET A 129 -7.68 12.00 -11.40
CA MET A 129 -8.47 13.00 -10.69
C MET A 129 -9.72 13.45 -11.47
N ARG A 130 -9.61 13.59 -12.80
CA ARG A 130 -10.74 14.03 -13.63
C ARG A 130 -11.79 12.94 -13.73
N TYR A 131 -11.35 11.69 -13.87
CA TYR A 131 -12.23 10.53 -13.86
C TYR A 131 -12.96 10.40 -12.51
N LEU A 132 -12.23 10.56 -11.40
CA LEU A 132 -12.82 10.58 -10.07
C LEU A 132 -13.87 11.68 -9.93
N GLU A 133 -13.57 12.91 -10.36
CA GLU A 133 -14.49 14.03 -10.23
C GLU A 133 -15.78 13.79 -11.04
N GLN A 134 -15.68 13.22 -12.25
CA GLN A 134 -16.86 12.86 -13.04
C GLN A 134 -17.73 11.81 -12.35
N ALA A 135 -17.12 10.74 -11.83
CA ALA A 135 -17.83 9.70 -11.09
C ALA A 135 -18.47 10.25 -9.82
N PHE A 136 -17.75 11.11 -9.12
CA PHE A 136 -18.20 11.77 -7.91
C PHE A 136 -19.40 12.68 -8.17
N GLN A 137 -19.33 13.58 -9.15
CA GLN A 137 -20.46 14.43 -9.53
C GLN A 137 -21.66 13.59 -9.98
N LYS A 138 -21.43 12.51 -10.74
CA LYS A 138 -22.50 11.58 -11.11
C LYS A 138 -23.17 10.99 -9.88
N LEU A 139 -22.40 10.50 -8.91
CA LEU A 139 -22.94 9.98 -7.65
C LEU A 139 -23.82 11.02 -6.94
N LEU A 140 -23.31 12.25 -6.74
CA LEU A 140 -24.04 13.32 -6.06
C LEU A 140 -25.40 13.62 -6.71
N THR A 141 -25.45 13.62 -8.04
CA THR A 141 -26.71 13.87 -8.79
C THR A 141 -27.69 12.70 -8.79
N THR A 142 -27.22 11.48 -8.50
CA THR A 142 -28.05 10.26 -8.48
C THR A 142 -28.53 9.87 -7.10
N LEU A 143 -27.88 10.38 -6.03
CA LEU A 143 -28.32 10.13 -4.67
C LEU A 143 -29.67 10.81 -4.41
N PRO A 144 -30.52 10.24 -3.54
CA PRO A 144 -31.77 10.87 -3.15
C PRO A 144 -31.56 12.27 -2.54
N GLU A 145 -32.54 13.14 -2.70
CA GLU A 145 -32.49 14.49 -2.13
C GLU A 145 -32.30 14.43 -0.60
N GLY A 146 -31.36 15.22 -0.07
CA GLY A 146 -31.05 15.25 1.37
C GLY A 146 -30.31 14.03 1.91
N ALA A 147 -29.97 13.04 1.07
CA ALA A 147 -29.26 11.82 1.47
C ALA A 147 -27.81 12.07 1.91
N ILE A 148 -27.19 13.15 1.43
CA ILE A 148 -25.81 13.48 1.77
C ILE A 148 -25.76 14.12 3.17
N HIS A 149 -25.00 13.51 4.07
CA HIS A 149 -24.69 14.08 5.37
C HIS A 149 -23.41 14.94 5.31
N ARG A 150 -22.33 14.41 4.73
CA ARG A 150 -21.01 15.04 4.68
C ARG A 150 -20.22 14.52 3.48
N ILE A 151 -19.26 15.32 3.02
CA ILE A 151 -18.28 14.96 2.00
C ILE A 151 -16.88 15.25 2.55
N GLU A 152 -15.94 14.34 2.30
CA GLU A 152 -14.51 14.51 2.63
C GLU A 152 -13.63 14.12 1.43
N GLY A 153 -12.41 14.66 1.37
CA GLY A 153 -11.41 14.35 0.32
C GLY A 153 -11.15 15.49 -0.66
N ASN A 154 -9.89 15.61 -1.09
CA ASN A 154 -9.43 16.59 -2.07
C ASN A 154 -9.70 16.12 -3.50
#